data_AF-H6R143-F1
#
_entry.id   AF-H6R143-F1
#
_cell.length_a   1.000
_cell.length_b   1.000
_cell.length_c   1.000
_cell.angle_alpha   90.00
_cell.angle_beta   90.00
_cell.angle_gamma   90.00
#
_symmetry.space_group_name_H-M   'P 1'
#
loop_
_entity.id
_entity.type
_entity.pdbx_description
1 polymer ?
#
loop_
_entity_poly.entity_id
_entity_poly.type
_entity_poly.pdbx_seq_one_letter_code
_entity_poly.pdbx_strand_id
1 'polypeptide(L)'
;MSTNSHADHSAHHAHKAQAGHANHAPAAGEIHGDHNAHSASAGPGANHGDHAAHSAHAPTGHAATHGDHAAHGAAEFPGGLLITQDGYTLELADTILQPGDVDFRFRIIGPDGRPVTAYSPIHDKELHLIVVPRELTGFWHVHPELAADGTWSVRLNLPAAGAYRVFTDIAPQALGKTITLGADLAVAGEYAPHQVPEPVRTYHVDGYEVELTGDLSTGAGSLLTLTVRKDGAPVTDLQPYLAAYGHLVVIRAGDLAYVHVHPNGEPGDGITAPGPEVSFHTAVPGPGTYRLFLDFKHGDTVRTAAFTLRTAG
;
A
#
# COMPACT_ATOMS: atom_id res chain seq x y z
N MET A 1 -17.16 51.41 -38.30
CA MET A 1 -17.56 50.05 -37.88
C MET A 1 -18.89 49.77 -38.55
N SER A 2 -18.86 49.08 -39.69
CA SER A 2 -20.03 48.80 -40.53
C SER A 2 -20.55 47.40 -40.28
N THR A 3 -21.87 47.30 -40.23
CA THR A 3 -22.71 46.11 -40.14
C THR A 3 -22.61 45.23 -41.40
N ASN A 4 -22.70 43.91 -41.26
CA ASN A 4 -23.70 43.13 -41.99
C ASN A 4 -23.84 41.68 -41.49
N SER A 5 -25.10 41.27 -41.39
CA SER A 5 -25.62 39.92 -41.17
C SER A 5 -26.03 39.26 -42.49
N HIS A 6 -26.24 37.93 -42.44
CA HIS A 6 -27.10 37.02 -43.25
C HIS A 6 -26.31 35.81 -43.77
N ALA A 7 -26.61 34.59 -43.31
CA ALA A 7 -27.73 33.68 -43.61
C ALA A 7 -27.16 32.54 -44.50
N ASP A 8 -27.05 31.32 -43.97
CA ASP A 8 -28.06 30.25 -44.00
C ASP A 8 -28.02 29.45 -45.31
N HIS A 9 -27.77 28.14 -45.21
CA HIS A 9 -28.17 27.17 -46.22
C HIS A 9 -28.38 25.80 -45.56
N SER A 10 -29.66 25.43 -45.52
CA SER A 10 -30.20 24.16 -45.04
C SER A 10 -30.08 23.04 -46.07
N ALA A 11 -29.84 21.82 -45.55
CA ALA A 11 -30.45 20.51 -45.84
C ALA A 11 -30.50 19.92 -47.28
N HIS A 12 -30.17 18.61 -47.44
CA HIS A 12 -31.14 17.50 -47.41
C HIS A 12 -30.56 16.12 -47.85
N HIS A 13 -31.31 15.07 -47.44
CA HIS A 13 -31.33 13.63 -47.82
C HIS A 13 -30.59 12.67 -46.86
N ALA A 14 -31.22 11.98 -45.90
CA ALA A 14 -32.45 11.18 -45.79
C ALA A 14 -32.34 9.70 -46.27
N HIS A 15 -32.34 8.82 -45.26
CA HIS A 15 -32.93 7.47 -45.11
C HIS A 15 -32.79 6.37 -46.18
N LYS A 16 -32.32 5.21 -45.71
CA LYS A 16 -33.04 3.93 -45.89
C LYS A 16 -33.02 3.11 -44.60
N ALA A 17 -34.21 2.71 -44.18
CA ALA A 17 -34.49 1.69 -43.17
C ALA A 17 -34.57 0.32 -43.84
N GLN A 18 -34.24 -0.74 -43.10
CA GLN A 18 -34.80 -2.07 -43.35
C GLN A 18 -34.96 -2.84 -42.04
N ALA A 19 -36.20 -3.25 -41.82
CA ALA A 19 -36.68 -3.99 -40.66
C ALA A 19 -36.69 -5.50 -40.94
N GLY A 20 -36.63 -6.28 -39.84
CA GLY A 20 -37.22 -7.61 -39.73
C GLY A 20 -36.24 -8.78 -39.79
N HIS A 21 -36.10 -9.49 -38.67
CA HIS A 21 -36.56 -10.87 -38.53
C HIS A 21 -36.62 -11.28 -37.05
N ALA A 22 -37.60 -12.13 -36.76
CA ALA A 22 -38.18 -12.41 -35.46
C ALA A 22 -37.52 -13.60 -34.73
N ASN A 23 -37.74 -13.61 -33.41
CA ASN A 23 -37.93 -14.75 -32.50
C ASN A 23 -37.39 -16.14 -32.87
N HIS A 24 -36.54 -16.70 -32.00
CA HIS A 24 -36.68 -18.09 -31.55
C HIS A 24 -36.30 -18.21 -30.06
N ALA A 25 -37.19 -18.83 -29.29
CA ALA A 25 -37.07 -19.17 -27.87
C ALA A 25 -36.34 -20.54 -27.69
N PRO A 26 -36.06 -20.99 -26.45
CA PRO A 26 -34.92 -21.85 -26.11
C PRO A 26 -35.18 -23.35 -26.32
N ALA A 27 -34.12 -24.12 -26.50
CA ALA A 27 -34.15 -25.58 -26.48
C ALA A 27 -33.27 -26.12 -25.35
N ALA A 28 -33.91 -26.91 -24.49
CA ALA A 28 -33.32 -27.72 -23.44
C ALA A 28 -32.44 -28.84 -24.02
N GLY A 29 -31.43 -29.25 -23.25
CA GLY A 29 -30.52 -30.35 -23.56
C GLY A 29 -29.88 -30.87 -22.28
N GLU A 30 -30.71 -31.50 -21.47
CA GLU A 30 -30.37 -32.30 -20.29
C GLU A 30 -29.64 -33.58 -20.76
N ILE A 31 -28.45 -33.86 -20.21
CA ILE A 31 -27.81 -35.18 -20.31
C ILE A 31 -27.33 -35.58 -18.92
N HIS A 32 -28.08 -36.53 -18.35
CA HIS A 32 -27.73 -37.35 -17.21
C HIS A 32 -26.56 -38.28 -17.52
N GLY A 33 -25.63 -38.41 -16.58
CA GLY A 33 -24.68 -39.53 -16.50
C GLY A 33 -24.78 -40.17 -15.13
N ASP A 34 -25.73 -41.10 -14.97
CA ASP A 34 -25.84 -41.97 -13.80
C ASP A 34 -24.70 -43.01 -13.81
N HIS A 35 -23.97 -43.10 -12.69
CA HIS A 35 -23.07 -44.20 -12.40
C HIS A 35 -23.88 -45.34 -11.77
N ASN A 36 -24.13 -46.39 -12.56
CA ASN A 36 -24.73 -47.62 -12.10
C ASN A 36 -23.66 -48.71 -11.86
N ALA A 37 -23.98 -49.59 -10.92
CA ALA A 37 -23.41 -50.91 -10.63
C ALA A 37 -22.19 -51.03 -9.69
N HIS A 38 -22.50 -51.29 -8.41
CA HIS A 38 -21.74 -52.26 -7.62
C HIS A 38 -22.46 -53.61 -7.66
N SER A 39 -21.77 -54.66 -8.11
CA SER A 39 -22.11 -56.04 -7.79
C SER A 39 -20.84 -56.87 -7.61
N ALA A 40 -21.00 -57.91 -6.79
CA ALA A 40 -19.99 -58.61 -6.00
C ALA A 40 -19.25 -59.75 -6.74
N SER A 41 -18.09 -60.15 -6.18
CA SER A 41 -17.64 -61.55 -6.03
C SER A 41 -16.25 -61.57 -5.37
N ALA A 42 -16.12 -62.01 -4.11
CA ALA A 42 -15.82 -63.39 -3.71
C ALA A 42 -14.38 -63.83 -4.06
N GLY A 43 -13.52 -63.94 -3.03
CA GLY A 43 -12.22 -64.60 -3.11
C GLY A 43 -12.26 -66.06 -2.64
N PRO A 44 -11.19 -66.82 -2.87
CA PRO A 44 -10.88 -68.03 -2.10
C PRO A 44 -9.56 -67.88 -1.34
N GLY A 45 -9.54 -68.34 -0.08
CA GLY A 45 -8.38 -68.29 0.80
C GLY A 45 -7.43 -69.48 0.65
N ALA A 46 -6.32 -69.45 1.41
CA ALA A 46 -5.69 -70.59 2.10
C ALA A 46 -4.37 -70.18 2.80
N ASN A 47 -4.41 -70.21 4.14
CA ASN A 47 -3.58 -70.98 5.06
C ASN A 47 -2.07 -70.71 5.31
N HIS A 48 -1.69 -71.06 6.55
CA HIS A 48 -0.37 -71.14 7.20
C HIS A 48 0.20 -69.81 7.71
N GLY A 49 0.68 -69.66 8.94
CA GLY A 49 1.00 -70.58 10.03
C GLY A 49 2.06 -69.87 10.89
N ASP A 50 1.86 -69.83 12.21
CA ASP A 50 2.76 -69.18 13.18
C ASP A 50 4.20 -69.66 13.05
N HIS A 51 5.19 -68.76 13.19
CA HIS A 51 6.40 -69.02 13.98
C HIS A 51 7.03 -67.71 14.47
N ALA A 52 7.56 -67.81 15.69
CA ALA A 52 7.89 -66.73 16.60
C ALA A 52 9.24 -66.05 16.32
N ALA A 53 9.31 -64.81 16.83
CA ALA A 53 10.43 -64.16 17.49
C ALA A 53 11.82 -64.18 16.84
N HIS A 54 12.30 -63.00 16.44
CA HIS A 54 13.65 -62.55 16.78
C HIS A 54 13.69 -61.02 16.89
N SER A 55 14.00 -60.54 18.11
CA SER A 55 14.54 -59.20 18.33
C SER A 55 15.97 -59.14 17.79
N ALA A 56 16.31 -58.11 17.01
CA ALA A 56 17.36 -57.13 17.34
C ALA A 56 17.96 -56.39 16.11
N HIS A 57 18.15 -55.07 16.32
CA HIS A 57 19.12 -54.13 15.73
C HIS A 57 18.94 -53.50 14.32
N ALA A 58 18.62 -52.19 14.39
CA ALA A 58 19.10 -51.01 13.63
C ALA A 58 18.75 -50.84 12.12
N PRO A 59 18.29 -49.63 11.70
CA PRO A 59 17.81 -49.39 10.34
C PRO A 59 18.90 -48.80 9.41
N THR A 60 18.89 -49.22 8.15
CA THR A 60 19.50 -48.52 7.01
C THR A 60 18.44 -48.33 5.90
N GLY A 61 18.54 -47.21 5.17
CA GLY A 61 17.48 -46.58 4.34
C GLY A 61 16.90 -47.44 3.20
N HIS A 62 15.80 -47.08 2.53
CA HIS A 62 15.54 -45.84 1.80
C HIS A 62 14.08 -45.76 1.29
N ALA A 63 13.54 -44.54 1.26
CA ALA A 63 12.67 -43.91 0.25
C ALA A 63 11.29 -44.50 -0.15
N ALA A 64 10.24 -43.72 0.14
CA ALA A 64 9.16 -43.31 -0.79
C ALA A 64 8.30 -42.24 -0.08
N THR A 65 8.70 -40.96 -0.11
CA THR A 65 8.05 -39.88 -0.88
C THR A 65 6.53 -40.01 -1.02
N HIS A 66 5.79 -39.37 -0.11
CA HIS A 66 4.41 -38.96 -0.34
C HIS A 66 4.25 -37.46 -0.04
N GLY A 67 4.21 -36.69 -1.12
CA GLY A 67 3.30 -35.55 -1.30
C GLY A 67 3.33 -34.44 -0.26
N ASP A 68 4.41 -33.67 -0.23
CA ASP A 68 4.34 -32.30 0.26
C ASP A 68 3.45 -31.51 -0.70
N HIS A 69 2.19 -31.31 -0.32
CA HIS A 69 1.45 -30.14 -0.76
C HIS A 69 2.15 -28.94 -0.15
N ALA A 70 3.17 -28.44 -0.86
CA ALA A 70 3.78 -27.16 -0.58
C ALA A 70 2.65 -26.14 -0.54
N ALA A 71 2.26 -25.74 0.67
CA ALA A 71 1.50 -24.54 0.88
C ALA A 71 2.29 -23.45 0.16
N HIS A 72 1.72 -22.91 -0.92
CA HIS A 72 2.26 -21.72 -1.55
C HIS A 72 2.23 -20.65 -0.47
N GLY A 73 3.36 -20.43 0.21
CA GLY A 73 3.53 -19.31 1.11
C GLY A 73 3.11 -18.08 0.33
N ALA A 74 2.11 -17.36 0.84
CA ALA A 74 1.60 -16.16 0.19
C ALA A 74 2.81 -15.27 -0.15
N ALA A 75 2.91 -14.86 -1.41
CA ALA A 75 3.95 -13.91 -1.80
C ALA A 75 3.84 -12.69 -0.88
N GLU A 76 4.96 -12.28 -0.29
CA GLU A 76 5.00 -11.05 0.49
C GLU A 76 4.84 -9.89 -0.49
N PHE A 77 3.65 -9.28 -0.48
CA PHE A 77 3.37 -8.13 -1.32
C PHE A 77 4.01 -6.88 -0.71
N PRO A 78 4.45 -5.91 -1.53
CA PRO A 78 4.82 -4.61 -1.02
C PRO A 78 3.72 -4.00 -0.15
N GLY A 79 4.13 -3.24 0.87
CA GLY A 79 3.23 -2.64 1.84
C GLY A 79 2.17 -1.77 1.16
N GLY A 80 0.97 -1.75 1.74
CA GLY A 80 -0.06 -0.82 1.35
C GLY A 80 -0.74 -1.14 0.02
N LEU A 81 -0.46 -2.28 -0.63
CA LEU A 81 -1.17 -2.71 -1.85
C LEU A 81 -2.52 -3.38 -1.54
N LEU A 82 -2.65 -3.98 -0.36
CA LEU A 82 -3.83 -4.74 0.06
C LEU A 82 -4.69 -3.93 1.03
N ILE A 83 -6.01 -3.97 0.83
CA ILE A 83 -6.96 -3.44 1.82
C ILE A 83 -7.11 -4.38 3.02
N THR A 84 -6.85 -5.67 2.81
CA THR A 84 -6.87 -6.73 3.83
C THR A 84 -5.54 -7.49 3.83
N GLN A 85 -4.89 -7.56 4.98
CA GLN A 85 -3.67 -8.35 5.18
C GLN A 85 -3.71 -9.04 6.54
N ASP A 86 -3.30 -10.31 6.61
CA ASP A 86 -3.28 -11.10 7.86
C ASP A 86 -4.66 -11.13 8.58
N GLY A 87 -5.76 -10.97 7.84
CA GLY A 87 -7.13 -10.90 8.36
C GLY A 87 -7.55 -9.53 8.91
N TYR A 88 -6.67 -8.52 8.88
CA TYR A 88 -6.97 -7.14 9.24
C TYR A 88 -7.38 -6.35 8.00
N THR A 89 -8.48 -5.61 8.07
CA THR A 89 -9.05 -4.85 6.93
C THR A 89 -9.17 -3.37 7.27
N LEU A 90 -8.71 -2.50 6.37
CA LEU A 90 -8.96 -1.07 6.43
C LEU A 90 -10.36 -0.76 5.88
N GLU A 91 -11.25 -0.29 6.75
CA GLU A 91 -12.62 0.09 6.41
C GLU A 91 -12.79 1.61 6.48
N LEU A 92 -12.89 2.27 5.33
CA LEU A 92 -13.17 3.70 5.27
C LEU A 92 -14.65 3.96 5.53
N ALA A 93 -14.99 4.99 6.32
CA ALA A 93 -16.39 5.36 6.54
C ALA A 93 -17.04 5.89 5.25
N ASP A 94 -16.28 6.66 4.48
CA ASP A 94 -16.66 7.20 3.18
C ASP A 94 -15.54 6.96 2.17
N THR A 95 -15.90 6.47 0.98
CA THR A 95 -14.95 6.26 -0.14
C THR A 95 -15.08 7.32 -1.23
N ILE A 96 -16.08 8.20 -1.13
CA ILE A 96 -16.29 9.34 -2.02
C ILE A 96 -16.46 10.59 -1.17
N LEU A 97 -15.53 11.54 -1.32
CA LEU A 97 -15.47 12.78 -0.57
C LEU A 97 -15.75 13.99 -1.45
N GLN A 98 -16.09 15.12 -0.84
CA GLN A 98 -16.08 16.43 -1.52
C GLN A 98 -14.71 17.10 -1.30
N PRO A 99 -14.26 17.98 -2.22
CA PRO A 99 -13.03 18.74 -2.02
C PRO A 99 -13.10 19.66 -0.79
N GLY A 100 -11.95 19.86 -0.13
CA GLY A 100 -11.79 20.76 1.00
C GLY A 100 -11.57 20.03 2.33
N ASP A 101 -12.01 20.64 3.43
CA ASP A 101 -11.85 20.10 4.78
C ASP A 101 -12.85 18.96 5.04
N VAL A 102 -12.32 17.78 5.40
CA VAL A 102 -13.11 16.57 5.63
C VAL A 102 -12.87 16.01 7.03
N ASP A 103 -13.87 15.33 7.57
CA ASP A 103 -13.71 14.54 8.81
C ASP A 103 -13.41 13.12 8.39
N PHE A 104 -12.14 12.82 8.21
CA PHE A 104 -11.77 11.53 7.69
C PHE A 104 -11.87 10.49 8.81
N ARG A 105 -12.72 9.49 8.60
CA ARG A 105 -13.02 8.43 9.57
C ARG A 105 -12.86 7.06 8.94
N PHE A 106 -12.32 6.14 9.71
CA PHE A 106 -12.13 4.75 9.30
C PHE A 106 -11.99 3.83 10.51
N ARG A 107 -12.02 2.53 10.26
CA ARG A 107 -11.72 1.48 11.25
C ARG A 107 -10.72 0.49 10.68
N ILE A 108 -10.01 -0.18 11.58
CA ILE A 108 -9.31 -1.41 11.25
C ILE A 108 -10.13 -2.56 11.82
N ILE A 109 -10.64 -3.43 10.96
CA ILE A 109 -11.42 -4.60 11.36
C ILE A 109 -10.47 -5.79 11.48
N GLY A 110 -10.45 -6.41 12.65
CA GLY A 110 -9.61 -7.57 12.92
C GLY A 110 -10.14 -8.86 12.30
N PRO A 111 -9.37 -9.96 12.37
CA PRO A 111 -9.76 -11.26 11.84
C PRO A 111 -11.00 -11.87 12.51
N ASP A 112 -11.40 -11.35 13.67
CA ASP A 112 -12.62 -11.73 14.39
C ASP A 112 -13.86 -10.90 14.00
N GLY A 113 -13.72 -10.02 13.00
CA GLY A 113 -14.78 -9.14 12.51
C GLY A 113 -15.09 -7.94 13.41
N ARG A 114 -14.28 -7.68 14.44
CA ARG A 114 -14.48 -6.54 15.35
C ARG A 114 -13.45 -5.43 15.10
N PRO A 115 -13.78 -4.16 15.41
CA PRO A 115 -12.80 -3.08 15.38
C PRO A 115 -11.62 -3.35 16.32
N VAL A 116 -10.40 -3.14 15.82
CA VAL A 116 -9.18 -3.22 16.62
C VAL A 116 -9.04 -1.94 17.44
N THR A 117 -8.74 -2.10 18.73
CA THR A 117 -8.57 -0.98 19.67
C THR A 117 -7.25 -1.03 20.44
N ALA A 118 -6.41 -2.03 20.17
CA ALA A 118 -5.15 -2.26 20.88
C ALA A 118 -3.99 -2.32 19.90
N TYR A 119 -3.16 -1.28 19.93
CA TYR A 119 -2.03 -1.09 19.03
C TYR A 119 -0.75 -0.91 19.85
N SER A 120 0.38 -1.34 19.27
CA SER A 120 1.70 -0.95 19.75
C SER A 120 2.12 0.33 19.03
N PRO A 121 2.79 1.29 19.69
CA PRO A 121 3.27 2.48 19.03
C PRO A 121 4.40 2.15 18.05
N ILE A 122 4.38 2.83 16.90
CA ILE A 122 5.43 2.95 15.90
C ILE A 122 5.78 4.44 15.88
N HIS A 123 7.06 4.80 16.07
CA HIS A 123 7.49 6.21 16.06
C HIS A 123 6.63 7.14 16.97
N ASP A 124 6.40 6.75 18.22
CA ASP A 124 5.56 7.43 19.22
C ASP A 124 4.05 7.53 18.91
N LYS A 125 3.57 6.85 17.86
CA LYS A 125 2.15 6.87 17.45
C LYS A 125 1.61 5.46 17.22
N GLU A 126 0.36 5.24 17.60
CA GLU A 126 -0.29 3.94 17.35
C GLU A 126 -0.62 3.73 15.86
N LEU A 127 -0.72 4.81 15.08
CA LEU A 127 -1.05 4.79 13.67
C LEU A 127 -0.42 5.98 12.93
N HIS A 128 0.21 5.69 11.80
CA HIS A 128 0.53 6.69 10.77
C HIS A 128 -0.46 6.57 9.62
N LEU A 129 -1.14 7.68 9.31
CA LEU A 129 -2.02 7.78 8.17
C LEU A 129 -1.32 8.57 7.08
N ILE A 130 -1.10 7.94 5.93
CA ILE A 130 -0.57 8.59 4.74
C ILE A 130 -1.70 8.68 3.71
N VAL A 131 -1.92 9.86 3.15
CA VAL A 131 -2.84 10.06 2.03
C VAL A 131 -2.07 10.69 0.89
N VAL A 132 -2.25 10.18 -0.33
CA VAL A 132 -1.64 10.72 -1.55
C VAL A 132 -2.64 10.67 -2.71
N PRO A 133 -2.62 11.64 -3.65
CA PRO A 133 -3.23 11.44 -4.95
C PRO A 133 -2.46 10.36 -5.73
N ARG A 134 -3.09 9.67 -6.67
CA ARG A 134 -2.42 8.61 -7.46
C ARG A 134 -1.19 9.12 -8.23
N GLU A 135 -1.17 10.41 -8.55
CA GLU A 135 -0.09 11.08 -9.26
C GLU A 135 1.07 11.51 -8.34
N LEU A 136 0.96 11.29 -7.02
CA LEU A 136 1.99 11.62 -6.03
C LEU A 136 2.39 13.11 -6.01
N THR A 137 1.45 13.98 -6.36
CA THR A 137 1.57 15.44 -6.38
C THR A 137 1.19 16.10 -5.05
N GLY A 138 0.66 15.33 -4.10
CA GLY A 138 0.31 15.76 -2.75
C GLY A 138 0.67 14.69 -1.72
N PHE A 139 0.75 15.08 -0.46
CA PHE A 139 1.12 14.20 0.64
C PHE A 139 0.56 14.74 1.95
N TRP A 140 -0.12 13.87 2.68
CA TRP A 140 -0.54 14.12 4.05
C TRP A 140 -0.01 12.98 4.90
N HIS A 141 0.73 13.31 5.94
CA HIS A 141 1.17 12.38 6.97
C HIS A 141 0.64 12.89 8.30
N VAL A 142 -0.39 12.21 8.80
CA VAL A 142 -1.14 12.63 9.99
C VAL A 142 -1.33 11.46 10.93
N HIS A 143 -1.69 11.77 12.17
CA HIS A 143 -1.87 10.79 13.24
C HIS A 143 -3.30 10.94 13.77
N PRO A 144 -4.24 10.13 13.26
CA PRO A 144 -5.63 10.14 13.71
C PRO A 144 -5.77 9.80 15.19
N GLU A 145 -6.88 10.20 15.78
CA GLU A 145 -7.24 9.86 17.17
C GLU A 145 -8.14 8.63 17.19
N LEU A 146 -7.83 7.68 18.07
CA LEU A 146 -8.62 6.45 18.29
C LEU A 146 -9.70 6.69 19.34
N ALA A 147 -10.96 6.48 18.95
CA ALA A 147 -12.08 6.42 19.87
C ALA A 147 -12.24 5.02 20.48
N ALA A 148 -12.93 4.94 21.61
CA ALA A 148 -13.15 3.68 22.34
C ALA A 148 -13.94 2.61 21.54
N ASP A 149 -14.66 3.00 20.49
CA ASP A 149 -15.39 2.09 19.61
C ASP A 149 -14.54 1.57 18.42
N GLY A 150 -13.25 1.91 18.39
CA GLY A 150 -12.33 1.52 17.32
C GLY A 150 -12.34 2.45 16.10
N THR A 151 -13.09 3.56 16.15
CA THR A 151 -13.09 4.57 15.09
C THR A 151 -11.86 5.46 15.20
N TRP A 152 -11.11 5.56 14.11
CA TRP A 152 -10.06 6.56 13.94
C TRP A 152 -10.66 7.81 13.29
N SER A 153 -10.23 9.00 13.72
CA SER A 153 -10.68 10.26 13.12
C SER A 153 -9.57 11.30 13.00
N VAL A 154 -9.58 12.05 11.90
CA VAL A 154 -8.64 13.15 11.66
C VAL A 154 -9.24 14.19 10.72
N ARG A 155 -8.84 15.45 10.92
CA ARG A 155 -9.14 16.54 9.98
C ARG A 155 -8.12 16.52 8.84
N LEU A 156 -8.60 16.43 7.61
CA LEU A 156 -7.77 16.54 6.40
C LEU A 156 -8.30 17.65 5.52
N ASN A 157 -7.41 18.36 4.82
CA ASN A 157 -7.77 19.22 3.70
C ASN A 157 -7.37 18.51 2.40
N LEU A 158 -8.34 18.06 1.61
CA LEU A 158 -8.13 17.43 0.31
C LEU A 158 -8.71 18.34 -0.77
N PRO A 159 -7.95 19.34 -1.26
CA PRO A 159 -8.51 20.46 -2.02
C PRO A 159 -8.83 20.14 -3.48
N ALA A 160 -8.25 19.07 -4.04
CA ALA A 160 -8.38 18.74 -5.45
C ALA A 160 -9.24 17.50 -5.66
N ALA A 161 -10.03 17.49 -6.73
CA ALA A 161 -10.73 16.30 -7.18
C ALA A 161 -9.74 15.29 -7.78
N GLY A 162 -10.04 13.99 -7.62
CA GLY A 162 -9.23 12.93 -8.20
C GLY A 162 -9.26 11.62 -7.41
N ALA A 163 -8.40 10.70 -7.83
CA ALA A 163 -8.21 9.42 -7.16
C ALA A 163 -7.09 9.52 -6.12
N TYR A 164 -7.36 9.05 -4.91
CA TYR A 164 -6.43 9.05 -3.79
C TYR A 164 -6.23 7.64 -3.26
N ARG A 165 -5.06 7.42 -2.68
CA ARG A 165 -4.77 6.23 -1.88
C ARG A 165 -4.47 6.64 -0.45
N VAL A 166 -5.04 5.89 0.47
CA VAL A 166 -4.83 5.98 1.90
C VAL A 166 -4.02 4.78 2.33
N PHE A 167 -3.03 5.00 3.19
CA PHE A 167 -2.24 3.98 3.82
C PHE A 167 -2.34 4.11 5.34
N THR A 168 -2.46 2.98 6.02
CA THR A 168 -2.33 2.92 7.47
C THR A 168 -1.15 2.04 7.82
N ASP A 169 -0.19 2.62 8.53
CA ASP A 169 0.94 1.90 9.12
C ASP A 169 0.64 1.65 10.59
N ILE A 170 0.49 0.37 10.95
CA ILE A 170 -0.07 -0.04 12.24
C ILE A 170 0.61 -1.30 12.77
N ALA A 171 0.64 -1.45 14.08
CA ALA A 171 1.06 -2.68 14.75
C ALA A 171 -0.05 -3.16 15.72
N PRO A 172 -1.06 -3.92 15.25
CA PRO A 172 -2.04 -4.54 16.14
C PRO A 172 -1.34 -5.44 17.18
N GLN A 173 -1.60 -5.24 18.47
CA GLN A 173 -0.91 -6.00 19.53
C GLN A 173 -1.10 -7.52 19.38
N ALA A 174 -2.31 -7.94 18.98
CA ALA A 174 -2.63 -9.34 18.76
C ALA A 174 -1.87 -9.96 17.56
N LEU A 175 -1.44 -9.14 16.59
CA LEU A 175 -0.64 -9.60 15.45
C LEU A 175 0.86 -9.63 15.79
N GLY A 176 1.33 -8.75 16.66
CA GLY A 176 2.72 -8.72 17.12
C GLY A 176 3.75 -8.29 16.06
N LYS A 177 3.30 -7.78 14.91
CA LYS A 177 4.13 -7.20 13.84
C LYS A 177 3.43 -6.00 13.22
N THR A 178 4.21 -5.14 12.55
CA THR A 178 3.71 -4.04 11.74
C THR A 178 3.12 -4.54 10.42
N ILE A 179 2.02 -3.92 9.98
CA ILE A 179 1.43 -4.09 8.66
C ILE A 179 1.07 -2.73 8.06
N THR A 180 1.14 -2.64 6.74
CA THR A 180 0.66 -1.47 6.00
C THR A 180 -0.54 -1.88 5.14
N LEU A 181 -1.73 -1.38 5.49
CA LEU A 181 -2.94 -1.57 4.69
C LEU A 181 -3.16 -0.36 3.79
N GLY A 182 -3.81 -0.58 2.64
CA GLY A 182 -4.13 0.49 1.70
C GLY A 182 -5.53 0.41 1.13
N ALA A 183 -6.21 1.55 1.08
CA ALA A 183 -7.54 1.69 0.49
C ALA A 183 -7.58 2.88 -0.47
N ASP A 184 -8.40 2.78 -1.51
CA ASP A 184 -8.62 3.88 -2.45
C ASP A 184 -9.85 4.70 -2.03
N LEU A 185 -9.79 6.01 -2.26
CA LEU A 185 -10.95 6.90 -2.19
C LEU A 185 -10.94 7.85 -3.39
N ALA A 186 -12.11 8.42 -3.70
CA ALA A 186 -12.25 9.45 -4.72
C ALA A 186 -12.68 10.77 -4.08
N VAL A 187 -12.07 11.88 -4.51
CA VAL A 187 -12.58 13.23 -4.23
C VAL A 187 -13.33 13.70 -5.48
N ALA A 188 -14.63 13.99 -5.32
CA ALA A 188 -15.53 14.33 -6.40
C ALA A 188 -15.18 15.67 -7.06
N GLY A 189 -15.39 15.77 -8.36
CA GLY A 189 -15.20 16.99 -9.14
C GLY A 189 -14.53 16.73 -10.49
N GLU A 190 -14.07 17.79 -11.14
CA GLU A 190 -13.34 17.69 -12.40
C GLU A 190 -11.93 17.12 -12.15
N TYR A 191 -11.64 15.98 -12.76
CA TYR A 191 -10.37 15.28 -12.59
C TYR A 191 -9.50 15.41 -13.84
N ALA A 192 -8.43 16.19 -13.72
CA ALA A 192 -7.38 16.33 -14.72
C ALA A 192 -6.07 15.74 -14.16
N PRO A 193 -5.75 14.45 -14.42
CA PRO A 193 -4.55 13.82 -13.87
C PRO A 193 -3.27 14.47 -14.39
N HIS A 194 -2.27 14.56 -13.52
CA HIS A 194 -0.92 15.03 -13.81
C HIS A 194 0.07 13.86 -13.95
N GLN A 195 1.24 14.12 -14.53
CA GLN A 195 2.35 13.16 -14.43
C GLN A 195 2.94 13.21 -13.02
N VAL A 196 3.56 12.10 -12.60
CA VAL A 196 4.40 12.09 -11.38
C VAL A 196 5.52 13.14 -11.56
N PRO A 197 5.83 13.95 -10.53
CA PRO A 197 6.89 14.96 -10.63
C PRO A 197 8.22 14.38 -11.12
N GLU A 198 8.90 15.07 -12.02
CA GLU A 198 10.19 14.62 -12.58
C GLU A 198 11.28 14.45 -11.51
N PRO A 199 12.31 13.61 -11.77
CA PRO A 199 13.41 13.40 -10.84
C PRO A 199 14.09 14.68 -10.37
N VAL A 200 14.23 14.81 -9.05
CA VAL A 200 14.89 15.94 -8.40
C VAL A 200 15.54 15.49 -7.10
N ARG A 201 16.75 15.98 -6.82
CA ARG A 201 17.53 15.67 -5.61
C ARG A 201 17.64 16.83 -4.63
N THR A 202 17.14 18.01 -4.99
CA THR A 202 17.12 19.18 -4.12
C THR A 202 15.70 19.73 -4.05
N TYR A 203 15.19 19.93 -2.84
CA TYR A 203 13.87 20.48 -2.62
C TYR A 203 13.94 21.73 -1.77
N HIS A 204 13.16 22.75 -2.12
CA HIS A 204 13.08 24.01 -1.39
C HIS A 204 11.71 24.18 -0.76
N VAL A 205 11.68 24.55 0.53
CA VAL A 205 10.45 24.81 1.28
C VAL A 205 10.73 25.81 2.39
N ASP A 206 9.96 26.89 2.50
CA ASP A 206 10.08 27.90 3.57
C ASP A 206 11.51 28.43 3.84
N GLY A 207 12.33 28.61 2.80
CA GLY A 207 13.73 29.05 2.92
C GLY A 207 14.72 27.94 3.30
N TYR A 208 14.24 26.70 3.46
CA TYR A 208 15.06 25.52 3.60
C TYR A 208 15.42 24.96 2.23
N GLU A 209 16.62 24.38 2.15
CA GLU A 209 17.09 23.52 1.09
C GLU A 209 17.34 22.14 1.68
N VAL A 210 16.75 21.11 1.10
CA VAL A 210 17.00 19.72 1.48
C VAL A 210 17.60 19.00 0.28
N GLU A 211 18.82 18.51 0.45
CA GLU A 211 19.57 17.77 -0.57
C GLU A 211 19.56 16.28 -0.25
N LEU A 212 19.12 15.45 -1.20
CA LEU A 212 19.14 14.00 -1.10
C LEU A 212 20.35 13.45 -1.86
N THR A 213 21.14 12.64 -1.15
CA THR A 213 22.24 11.83 -1.69
C THR A 213 22.00 10.34 -1.44
N GLY A 214 22.63 9.49 -2.24
CA GLY A 214 22.35 8.05 -2.32
C GLY A 214 21.39 7.71 -3.45
N ASP A 215 21.29 6.42 -3.76
CA ASP A 215 20.45 5.86 -4.83
C ASP A 215 19.62 4.70 -4.31
N LEU A 216 18.41 4.54 -4.85
CA LEU A 216 17.54 3.42 -4.49
C LEU A 216 18.03 2.11 -5.13
N SER A 217 18.12 1.06 -4.32
CA SER A 217 18.46 -0.30 -4.76
C SER A 217 17.30 -1.28 -4.56
N THR A 218 17.18 -2.22 -5.50
CA THR A 218 16.36 -3.42 -5.33
C THR A 218 17.22 -4.51 -4.69
N GLY A 219 16.94 -4.92 -3.46
CA GLY A 219 17.71 -5.96 -2.76
C GLY A 219 18.38 -5.46 -1.49
N ALA A 220 19.73 -5.52 -1.42
CA ALA A 220 20.45 -5.01 -0.26
C ALA A 220 20.16 -3.51 -0.13
N GLY A 221 19.58 -3.10 1.01
CA GLY A 221 19.17 -1.73 1.24
C GLY A 221 20.31 -0.74 1.03
N SER A 222 19.97 0.42 0.49
CA SER A 222 20.85 1.54 0.23
C SER A 222 20.74 2.60 1.33
N LEU A 223 21.84 3.27 1.62
CA LEU A 223 21.84 4.46 2.47
C LEU A 223 21.37 5.67 1.64
N LEU A 224 20.31 6.31 2.11
CA LEU A 224 19.90 7.64 1.66
C LEU A 224 20.24 8.65 2.75
N THR A 225 20.85 9.77 2.37
CA THR A 225 21.18 10.86 3.29
C THR A 225 20.53 12.15 2.82
N LEU A 226 19.73 12.75 3.68
CA LEU A 226 19.08 14.03 3.45
C LEU A 226 19.76 15.11 4.30
N THR A 227 20.33 16.10 3.64
CA THR A 227 21.03 17.22 4.29
C THR A 227 20.14 18.45 4.32
N VAL A 228 19.85 18.97 5.50
CA VAL A 228 18.99 20.15 5.71
C VAL A 228 19.84 21.41 5.89
N ARG A 229 19.61 22.39 5.04
CA ARG A 229 20.17 23.74 5.14
C ARG A 229 19.05 24.78 5.23
N LYS A 230 19.33 25.90 5.89
CA LYS A 230 18.46 27.08 5.92
C LYS A 230 19.30 28.29 5.53
N ASP A 231 18.85 29.02 4.50
CA ASP A 231 19.56 30.21 4.00
C ASP A 231 21.06 29.95 3.72
N GLY A 232 21.40 28.75 3.24
CA GLY A 232 22.76 28.29 2.93
C GLY A 232 23.57 27.73 4.12
N ALA A 233 23.08 27.86 5.36
CA ALA A 233 23.75 27.32 6.54
C ALA A 233 23.22 25.91 6.92
N PRO A 234 24.08 24.97 7.35
CA PRO A 234 23.64 23.67 7.86
C PRO A 234 22.75 23.82 9.11
N VAL A 235 21.65 23.09 9.16
CA VAL A 235 20.76 23.03 10.33
C VAL A 235 21.26 21.96 11.28
N THR A 236 21.78 22.32 12.45
CA THR A 236 22.38 21.38 13.41
C THR A 236 21.59 21.25 14.71
N ASP A 237 20.32 21.65 14.68
CA ASP A 237 19.40 21.70 15.81
C ASP A 237 17.99 21.25 15.41
N LEU A 238 17.90 20.24 14.53
CA LEU A 238 16.64 19.58 14.22
C LEU A 238 15.97 19.10 15.52
N GLN A 239 14.66 19.35 15.60
CA GLN A 239 13.88 18.96 16.76
C GLN A 239 13.33 17.54 16.54
N PRO A 240 13.28 16.70 17.59
CA PRO A 240 12.59 15.42 17.52
C PRO A 240 11.13 15.59 17.07
N TYR A 241 10.71 14.72 16.17
CA TYR A 241 9.34 14.55 15.73
C TYR A 241 9.13 13.06 15.49
N LEU A 242 8.12 12.47 16.13
CA LEU A 242 7.79 11.03 16.02
C LEU A 242 9.01 10.12 16.34
N ALA A 243 9.67 10.37 17.48
CA ALA A 243 10.90 9.68 17.90
C ALA A 243 12.11 9.78 16.94
N ALA A 244 12.13 10.66 15.93
CA ALA A 244 13.30 10.84 15.06
C ALA A 244 13.58 12.31 14.71
N TYR A 245 14.73 12.57 14.10
CA TYR A 245 15.04 13.88 13.49
C TYR A 245 14.46 14.05 12.08
N GLY A 246 13.94 12.97 11.48
CA GLY A 246 13.15 13.01 10.26
C GLY A 246 12.47 11.68 9.95
N HIS A 247 11.36 11.74 9.22
CA HIS A 247 10.58 10.58 8.78
C HIS A 247 10.52 10.54 7.26
N LEU A 248 10.88 9.39 6.68
CA LEU A 248 10.90 9.20 5.24
C LEU A 248 9.81 8.21 4.82
N VAL A 249 8.89 8.66 3.98
CA VAL A 249 7.93 7.79 3.29
C VAL A 249 8.34 7.65 1.83
N VAL A 250 8.40 6.42 1.32
CA VAL A 250 8.78 6.14 -0.07
C VAL A 250 7.65 5.36 -0.74
N ILE A 251 7.15 5.88 -1.87
CA ILE A 251 6.00 5.32 -2.59
C ILE A 251 6.36 5.13 -4.07
N ARG A 252 6.14 3.92 -4.60
CA ARG A 252 6.35 3.63 -6.03
C ARG A 252 5.27 4.25 -6.89
N ALA A 253 5.65 4.95 -7.94
CA ALA A 253 4.71 5.42 -8.96
C ALA A 253 4.03 4.25 -9.68
N GLY A 254 2.72 4.38 -9.94
CA GLY A 254 1.91 3.38 -10.63
C GLY A 254 1.05 2.57 -9.67
N ASP A 255 1.66 1.59 -8.98
CA ASP A 255 0.94 0.73 -8.03
C ASP A 255 0.88 1.29 -6.61
N LEU A 256 1.64 2.35 -6.31
CA LEU A 256 1.67 3.00 -5.01
C LEU A 256 2.14 2.05 -3.89
N ALA A 257 3.03 1.11 -4.23
CA ALA A 257 3.71 0.27 -3.24
C ALA A 257 4.43 1.17 -2.21
N TYR A 258 4.02 1.04 -0.95
CA TYR A 258 4.55 1.77 0.18
C TYR A 258 5.77 1.04 0.74
N VAL A 259 6.81 1.79 1.06
CA VAL A 259 8.00 1.30 1.74
C VAL A 259 8.09 1.98 3.09
N HIS A 260 7.97 1.18 4.15
CA HIS A 260 8.23 1.62 5.51
C HIS A 260 9.74 1.81 5.67
N VAL A 261 10.17 3.00 6.11
CA VAL A 261 11.59 3.33 6.25
C VAL A 261 11.87 3.81 7.66
N HIS A 262 12.89 3.22 8.28
CA HIS A 262 13.36 3.64 9.58
C HIS A 262 14.55 4.60 9.42
N PRO A 263 14.61 5.69 10.21
CA PRO A 263 15.80 6.50 10.32
C PRO A 263 16.94 5.71 10.98
N ASN A 264 18.16 6.08 10.63
CA ASN A 264 19.34 5.60 11.34
C ASN A 264 19.54 6.45 12.60
N GLY A 265 19.41 5.81 13.77
CA GLY A 265 19.63 6.45 15.05
C GLY A 265 18.40 7.17 15.59
N GLU A 266 18.44 7.50 16.88
CA GLU A 266 17.30 8.07 17.61
C GLU A 266 17.75 9.26 18.47
N PRO A 267 16.89 10.27 18.67
CA PRO A 267 17.20 11.39 19.56
C PRO A 267 17.54 10.92 20.98
N GLY A 268 18.69 11.37 21.50
CA GLY A 268 19.11 11.06 22.87
C GLY A 268 19.87 9.74 23.04
N ASP A 269 20.17 9.00 21.96
CA ASP A 269 21.02 7.80 21.99
C ASP A 269 22.51 8.09 22.27
N GLY A 270 22.90 9.37 22.29
CA GLY A 270 24.26 9.84 22.58
C GLY A 270 25.22 9.84 21.37
N ILE A 271 24.76 9.42 20.19
CA ILE A 271 25.58 9.32 18.97
C ILE A 271 24.92 10.07 17.80
N THR A 272 23.59 10.08 17.73
CA THR A 272 22.82 10.71 16.65
C THR A 272 22.74 12.21 16.85
N ALA A 273 23.42 12.94 15.97
CA ALA A 273 23.38 14.39 15.94
C ALA A 273 22.00 14.91 15.44
N PRO A 274 21.51 16.05 15.95
CA PRO A 274 20.29 16.70 15.47
C PRO A 274 20.50 17.43 14.12
N GLY A 275 21.00 16.72 13.11
CA GLY A 275 21.33 17.26 11.79
C GLY A 275 22.81 17.66 11.63
N PRO A 276 23.20 18.17 10.45
CA PRO A 276 22.32 18.52 9.32
C PRO A 276 21.89 17.35 8.47
N GLU A 277 22.54 16.20 8.65
CA GLU A 277 22.22 14.98 7.93
C GLU A 277 21.21 14.14 8.72
N VAL A 278 20.20 13.65 8.02
CA VAL A 278 19.31 12.58 8.48
C VAL A 278 19.46 11.44 7.49
N SER A 279 19.78 10.24 7.97
CA SER A 279 20.06 9.11 7.09
C SER A 279 19.09 7.95 7.33
N PHE A 280 18.82 7.20 6.26
CA PHE A 280 17.85 6.13 6.22
C PHE A 280 18.43 4.95 5.45
N HIS A 281 18.26 3.74 5.97
CA HIS A 281 18.51 2.52 5.20
C HIS A 281 17.19 1.97 4.68
N THR A 282 17.10 1.79 3.37
CA THR A 282 15.89 1.23 2.74
C THR A 282 16.21 0.42 1.49
N ALA A 283 15.38 -0.57 1.21
CA ALA A 283 15.36 -1.32 -0.04
C ALA A 283 13.98 -1.17 -0.68
N VAL A 284 13.95 -0.95 -1.99
CA VAL A 284 12.68 -0.83 -2.71
C VAL A 284 12.25 -2.17 -3.33
N PRO A 285 10.94 -2.45 -3.43
CA PRO A 285 10.42 -3.78 -3.81
C PRO A 285 10.68 -4.18 -5.26
N GLY A 286 11.17 -3.27 -6.10
CA GLY A 286 11.46 -3.55 -7.51
C GLY A 286 11.89 -2.30 -8.27
N PRO A 287 12.27 -2.43 -9.55
CA PRO A 287 12.63 -1.29 -10.37
C PRO A 287 11.44 -0.33 -10.52
N GLY A 288 11.71 0.97 -10.65
CA GLY A 288 10.65 1.95 -10.88
C GLY A 288 11.04 3.38 -10.59
N THR A 289 10.03 4.25 -10.69
CA THR A 289 10.08 5.64 -10.20
C THR A 289 9.43 5.68 -8.84
N TYR A 290 10.04 6.39 -7.90
CA TYR A 290 9.58 6.50 -6.52
C TYR A 290 9.49 7.97 -6.12
N ARG A 291 8.41 8.32 -5.40
CA ARG A 291 8.27 9.60 -4.71
C ARG A 291 8.65 9.41 -3.25
N LEU A 292 9.53 10.26 -2.75
CA LEU A 292 10.00 10.24 -1.38
C LEU A 292 9.53 11.51 -0.68
N PHE A 293 9.04 11.39 0.54
CA PHE A 293 8.57 12.51 1.35
C PHE A 293 9.29 12.47 2.70
N LEU A 294 10.11 13.47 2.97
CA LEU A 294 10.80 13.67 4.23
C LEU A 294 10.04 14.69 5.07
N ASP A 295 9.51 14.27 6.22
CA ASP A 295 9.11 15.19 7.28
C ASP A 295 10.29 15.48 8.20
N PHE A 296 10.55 16.76 8.48
CA PHE A 296 11.53 17.22 9.46
C PHE A 296 10.98 18.41 10.26
N LYS A 297 11.47 18.59 11.49
CA LYS A 297 11.01 19.67 12.39
C LYS A 297 12.16 20.61 12.73
N HIS A 298 11.96 21.90 12.49
CA HIS A 298 12.87 22.97 12.93
C HIS A 298 12.08 24.27 13.15
N GLY A 299 12.33 24.95 14.27
CA GLY A 299 11.60 26.17 14.66
C GLY A 299 10.14 25.88 14.98
N ASP A 300 9.88 24.78 15.68
CA ASP A 300 8.57 24.25 16.08
C ASP A 300 7.58 23.96 14.95
N THR A 301 8.07 23.96 13.71
CA THR A 301 7.28 23.73 12.51
C THR A 301 7.77 22.47 11.81
N VAL A 302 6.84 21.54 11.54
CA VAL A 302 7.08 20.37 10.70
C VAL A 302 6.97 20.79 9.24
N ARG A 303 7.90 20.32 8.41
CA ARG A 303 7.94 20.58 6.96
C ARG A 303 8.15 19.28 6.22
N THR A 304 7.58 19.21 5.02
CA THR A 304 7.76 18.08 4.12
C THR A 304 8.63 18.52 2.93
N ALA A 305 9.72 17.79 2.68
CA ALA A 305 10.51 17.88 1.47
C ALA A 305 10.22 16.67 0.57
N ALA A 306 10.09 16.87 -0.74
CA ALA A 306 9.62 15.80 -1.62
C ALA A 306 10.52 15.59 -2.85
N PHE A 307 10.99 14.36 -3.05
CA PHE A 307 11.94 13.98 -4.09
C PHE A 307 11.35 12.94 -5.04
N THR A 308 11.84 12.91 -6.27
CA THR A 308 11.54 11.81 -7.19
C THR A 308 12.87 11.17 -7.58
N LEU A 309 12.96 9.85 -7.41
CA LEU A 309 14.12 9.06 -7.81
C LEU A 309 13.68 7.93 -8.73
N ARG A 310 14.63 7.45 -9.54
CA ARG A 310 14.50 6.19 -10.28
C ARG A 310 15.49 5.21 -9.68
N THR A 311 15.13 3.94 -9.61
CA THR A 311 16.11 2.89 -9.29
C THR A 311 17.25 2.92 -10.32
N ALA A 312 18.48 2.78 -9.85
CA ALA A 312 19.60 2.56 -10.76
C ALA A 312 19.34 1.27 -11.55
N GLY A 313 19.54 1.33 -12.87
CA GLY A 313 19.38 0.19 -13.77
C GLY A 313 20.54 -0.79 -13.69
#